data_AF-A0A6N9BTN3-F1
#
_entry.id   AF-A0A6N9BTN3-F1
#
_cell.length_a   1.000
_cell.length_b   1.000
_cell.length_c   1.000
_cell.angle_alpha   90.00
_cell.angle_beta   90.00
_cell.angle_gamma   90.00
#
_symmetry.space_group_name_H-M   'P 1'
#
loop_
_entity.id
_entity.type
_entity.pdbx_description
1 polymer ?
#
loop_
_entity_poly.entity_id
_entity_poly.type
_entity_poly.pdbx_seq_one_letter_code
_entity_poly.pdbx_strand_id
1 'polypeptide(L)'
;MKRPIVDFHRDAAGDWVADLGCGHGQHVRHKPPFIVRPWVEDAAGREAHLGTLLDCVRCDRMEWPDGLIAYARTREFDHDTVPRGLISSHTTRAGAWARIHVLEGTLLYRVEPPVDRCVRLDGPATGIVVPEVPHHVKPQGPVRFFVEFFRVERD
;
A
#
# COMPACT_ATOMS: atom_id res chain seq x y z
N MET A 1 7.54 5.80 4.63
CA MET A 1 6.66 5.24 5.69
C MET A 1 7.35 4.05 6.34
N LYS A 2 7.29 3.93 7.67
CA LYS A 2 7.86 2.78 8.37
C LYS A 2 7.03 1.50 8.17
N ARG A 3 7.66 0.42 7.71
CA ARG A 3 7.03 -0.89 7.50
C ARG A 3 7.93 -1.99 8.10
N PRO A 4 7.36 -3.00 8.77
CA PRO A 4 8.16 -4.08 9.35
C PRO A 4 8.71 -4.97 8.24
N ILE A 5 9.93 -5.47 8.42
CA ILE A 5 10.42 -6.61 7.65
C ILE A 5 9.61 -7.83 8.07
N VAL A 6 9.08 -8.58 7.10
CA VAL A 6 8.31 -9.81 7.32
C VAL A 6 8.99 -11.03 6.72
N ASP A 7 9.87 -10.85 5.75
CA ASP A 7 10.68 -11.93 5.17
C ASP A 7 11.90 -11.38 4.42
N PHE A 8 12.70 -12.27 3.83
CA PHE A 8 13.80 -11.96 2.95
C PHE A 8 13.87 -12.91 1.77
N HIS A 9 14.18 -12.38 0.59
CA HIS A 9 14.56 -13.17 -0.57
C HIS A 9 15.82 -12.62 -1.22
N ARG A 10 16.38 -13.40 -2.15
CA ARG A 10 17.39 -12.92 -3.09
C ARG A 10 16.73 -12.63 -4.42
N ASP A 11 17.06 -11.48 -5.00
CA ASP A 11 16.63 -11.18 -6.37
C ASP A 11 17.46 -11.98 -7.41
N ALA A 12 17.18 -11.75 -8.69
CA ALA A 12 17.87 -12.43 -9.80
C ALA A 12 19.39 -12.16 -9.85
N ALA A 13 19.87 -11.08 -9.22
CA ALA A 13 21.30 -10.78 -9.11
C ALA A 13 21.93 -11.44 -7.86
N GLY A 14 21.14 -12.12 -7.03
CA GLY A 14 21.59 -12.71 -5.77
C GLY A 14 21.65 -11.71 -4.62
N ASP A 15 21.15 -10.49 -4.81
CA ASP A 15 21.15 -9.44 -3.79
C ASP A 15 20.01 -9.65 -2.80
N TRP A 16 20.29 -9.46 -1.51
CA TRP A 16 19.28 -9.57 -0.46
C TRP A 16 18.27 -8.42 -0.51
N VAL A 17 17.00 -8.79 -0.52
CA VAL A 17 15.83 -7.92 -0.44
C VAL A 17 15.08 -8.28 0.83
N ALA A 18 14.76 -7.27 1.64
CA ALA A 18 13.83 -7.40 2.75
C ALA A 18 12.40 -7.23 2.22
N ASP A 19 11.55 -8.21 2.46
CA ASP A 19 10.13 -8.13 2.16
C ASP A 19 9.42 -7.41 3.29
N LEU A 20 8.72 -6.34 2.96
CA LEU A 20 8.06 -5.49 3.95
C LEU A 20 6.60 -5.89 4.13
N GLY A 21 6.04 -5.63 5.30
CA GLY A 21 4.63 -5.94 5.61
C GLY A 21 3.62 -5.23 4.69
N CYS A 22 4.04 -4.21 3.93
CA CYS A 22 3.25 -3.58 2.88
C CYS A 22 3.32 -4.31 1.52
N GLY A 23 4.11 -5.38 1.36
CA GLY A 23 4.29 -6.10 0.11
C GLY A 23 5.38 -5.56 -0.82
N HIS A 24 6.00 -4.43 -0.49
CA HIS A 24 7.18 -3.95 -1.22
C HIS A 24 8.45 -4.66 -0.74
N GLY A 25 9.35 -4.98 -1.67
CA GLY A 25 10.73 -5.35 -1.37
C GLY A 25 11.63 -4.11 -1.22
N GLN A 26 12.60 -4.18 -0.31
CA GLN A 26 13.66 -3.18 -0.15
C GLN A 26 15.03 -3.85 -0.13
N HIS A 27 15.92 -3.48 -1.05
CA HIS A 27 17.30 -3.96 -1.05
C HIS A 27 18.02 -3.61 0.26
N VAL A 28 18.66 -4.60 0.87
CA VAL A 28 19.37 -4.50 2.15
C VAL A 28 20.83 -4.94 2.01
N ARG A 29 21.45 -4.62 0.87
CA ARG A 29 22.79 -5.05 0.46
C ARG A 29 23.89 -4.54 1.41
N HIS A 30 24.97 -5.31 1.50
CA HIS A 30 26.19 -4.94 2.24
C HIS A 30 27.39 -4.60 1.33
N LYS A 31 27.32 -4.75 -0.02
CA LYS A 31 28.48 -4.53 -0.92
C LYS A 31 28.13 -3.94 -2.31
N PRO A 32 28.63 -2.75 -2.69
CA PRO A 32 29.02 -1.63 -1.82
C PRO A 32 27.75 -0.94 -1.28
N PRO A 33 27.64 -0.70 0.04
CA PRO A 33 26.41 -0.17 0.59
C PRO A 33 26.49 1.35 0.80
N PHE A 34 25.43 2.08 0.47
CA PHE A 34 25.22 3.43 1.00
C PHE A 34 24.94 3.43 2.51
N ILE A 35 24.47 2.29 3.06
CA ILE A 35 24.22 2.04 4.49
C ILE A 35 24.66 0.63 4.86
N VAL A 36 25.64 0.51 5.76
CA VAL A 36 26.20 -0.77 6.21
C VAL A 36 25.18 -1.58 7.02
N ARG A 37 24.78 -2.75 6.51
CA ARG A 37 23.85 -3.70 7.16
C ARG A 37 24.48 -5.10 7.27
N PRO A 38 25.42 -5.32 8.20
CA PRO A 38 26.19 -6.57 8.26
C PRO A 38 25.32 -7.78 8.61
N TRP A 39 24.24 -7.55 9.37
CA TRP A 39 23.28 -8.58 9.78
C TRP A 39 22.58 -9.30 8.62
N VAL A 40 22.64 -8.76 7.39
CA VAL A 40 22.02 -9.38 6.22
C VAL A 40 22.78 -10.60 5.73
N GLU A 41 24.09 -10.69 6.00
CA GLU A 41 24.96 -11.68 5.37
C GLU A 41 24.68 -13.11 5.86
N ASP A 42 24.31 -13.29 7.13
CA ASP A 42 23.99 -14.60 7.72
C ASP A 42 22.49 -14.75 8.04
N ALA A 43 22.04 -16.01 8.15
CA ALA A 43 20.62 -16.32 8.33
C ALA A 43 20.07 -15.92 9.70
N ALA A 44 20.85 -16.11 10.76
CA ALA A 44 20.43 -15.77 12.12
C ALA A 44 20.28 -14.25 12.30
N GLY A 45 21.16 -13.47 11.66
CA GLY A 45 21.09 -12.02 11.59
C GLY A 45 19.81 -11.56 10.91
N ARG A 46 19.42 -12.16 9.77
CA ARG A 46 18.15 -11.85 9.11
C ARG A 46 16.95 -12.18 9.98
N GLU A 47 16.92 -13.38 10.57
CA GLU A 47 15.84 -13.79 11.48
C GLU A 47 15.67 -12.83 12.67
N ALA A 48 16.79 -12.43 13.30
CA ALA A 48 16.79 -11.48 14.41
C ALA A 48 16.30 -10.07 14.02
N HIS A 49 16.25 -9.75 12.72
CA HIS A 49 15.79 -8.45 12.21
C HIS A 49 14.36 -8.48 11.65
N LEU A 50 13.67 -9.61 11.66
CA LEU A 50 12.23 -9.63 11.41
C LEU A 50 11.49 -8.69 12.37
N GLY A 51 10.48 -7.98 11.86
CA GLY A 51 9.76 -6.94 12.59
C GLY A 51 10.47 -5.57 12.62
N THR A 52 11.76 -5.48 12.26
CA THR A 52 12.47 -4.19 12.19
C THR A 52 11.77 -3.25 11.22
N LEU A 53 11.56 -2.00 11.61
CA LEU A 53 10.89 -1.00 10.79
C LEU A 53 11.84 -0.33 9.79
N LEU A 54 11.65 -0.59 8.51
CA LEU A 54 12.35 0.09 7.42
C LEU A 54 11.49 1.19 6.81
N ASP A 55 12.14 2.24 6.29
CA ASP A 55 11.44 3.31 5.60
C ASP A 55 11.18 2.94 4.13
N CYS A 56 9.92 2.66 3.82
CA CYS A 56 9.45 2.30 2.50
C CYS A 56 9.06 3.54 1.70
N VAL A 57 9.99 4.02 0.88
CA VAL A 57 9.81 5.17 -0.03
C VAL A 57 8.72 4.92 -1.07
N ARG A 58 8.56 3.66 -1.49
CA ARG A 58 7.49 3.26 -2.44
C ARG A 58 6.10 3.50 -1.85
N CYS A 59 5.92 3.24 -0.55
CA CYS A 59 4.66 3.59 0.14
C CYS A 59 4.45 5.11 0.24
N ASP A 60 5.51 5.91 0.46
CA ASP A 60 5.38 7.38 0.47
C ASP A 60 4.91 7.92 -0.88
N ARG A 61 5.36 7.28 -1.97
CA ARG A 61 4.95 7.59 -3.34
C ARG A 61 3.61 6.98 -3.74
N MET A 62 2.99 6.20 -2.85
CA MET A 62 1.77 5.44 -3.10
C MET A 62 1.90 4.49 -4.30
N GLU A 63 3.07 3.90 -4.49
CA GLU A 63 3.30 2.91 -5.53
C GLU A 63 2.57 1.60 -5.21
N TRP A 64 2.08 0.94 -6.26
CA TRP A 64 1.45 -0.38 -6.16
C TRP A 64 2.53 -1.47 -6.07
N PRO A 65 2.45 -2.39 -5.08
CA PRO A 65 3.32 -3.56 -5.04
C PRO A 65 2.98 -4.59 -6.13
N ASP A 66 3.99 -5.34 -6.55
CA ASP A 66 3.82 -6.48 -7.44
C ASP A 66 3.20 -7.67 -6.68
N GLY A 67 2.58 -8.62 -7.39
CA GLY A 67 2.09 -9.87 -6.79
C GLY A 67 0.90 -9.74 -5.84
N LEU A 68 0.22 -8.58 -5.80
CA LEU A 68 -1.01 -8.43 -5.02
C LEU A 68 -2.17 -9.20 -5.64
N ILE A 69 -2.90 -9.96 -4.81
CA ILE A 69 -4.07 -10.75 -5.22
C ILE A 69 -5.35 -10.10 -4.69
N ALA A 70 -6.32 -9.90 -5.58
CA ALA A 70 -7.65 -9.44 -5.23
C ALA A 70 -8.38 -10.51 -4.42
N TYR A 71 -9.00 -10.14 -3.30
CA TYR A 71 -9.73 -11.08 -2.45
C TYR A 71 -11.15 -10.64 -2.12
N ALA A 72 -11.50 -9.38 -2.34
CA ALA A 72 -12.84 -8.87 -2.09
C ALA A 72 -13.09 -7.60 -2.91
N ARG A 73 -14.37 -7.31 -3.17
CA ARG A 73 -14.81 -6.02 -3.70
C ARG A 73 -16.13 -5.60 -3.08
N THR A 74 -16.36 -4.31 -2.97
CA THR A 74 -17.68 -3.79 -2.57
C THR A 74 -18.68 -3.89 -3.72
N ARG A 75 -19.96 -3.67 -3.42
CA ARG A 75 -20.92 -3.23 -4.45
C ARG A 75 -20.50 -1.87 -5.03
N GLU A 76 -21.09 -1.50 -6.16
CA GLU A 76 -21.03 -0.13 -6.65
C GLU A 76 -21.81 0.80 -5.70
N PHE A 77 -21.25 1.98 -5.48
CA PHE A 77 -21.86 3.09 -4.77
C PHE A 77 -22.08 4.24 -5.74
N ASP A 78 -23.16 4.96 -5.49
CA ASP A 78 -23.46 6.25 -6.11
C ASP A 78 -23.43 7.36 -5.06
N HIS A 79 -23.81 8.58 -5.46
CA HIS A 79 -23.84 9.75 -4.58
C HIS A 79 -24.63 9.52 -3.28
N ASP A 80 -25.74 8.77 -3.36
CA ASP A 80 -26.70 8.60 -2.26
C ASP A 80 -26.39 7.37 -1.39
N THR A 81 -25.66 6.41 -1.94
CA THR A 81 -25.41 5.11 -1.30
C THR A 81 -24.00 4.94 -0.74
N VAL A 82 -23.14 5.97 -0.83
CA VAL A 82 -21.80 5.92 -0.22
C VAL A 82 -21.91 5.73 1.29
N PRO A 83 -21.33 4.67 1.86
CA PRO A 83 -21.38 4.45 3.30
C PRO A 83 -20.57 5.52 4.03
N ARG A 84 -21.09 5.97 5.18
CA ARG A 84 -20.41 6.96 6.05
C ARG A 84 -18.96 6.57 6.35
N GLY A 85 -18.67 5.28 6.49
CA GLY A 85 -17.32 4.77 6.74
C GLY A 85 -16.30 5.17 5.66
N LEU A 86 -16.72 5.32 4.39
CA LEU A 86 -15.83 5.77 3.31
C LEU A 86 -15.69 7.31 3.26
N ILE A 87 -16.69 8.04 3.78
CA ILE A 87 -16.69 9.51 3.81
C ILE A 87 -15.88 10.06 5.00
N SER A 88 -15.84 9.31 6.10
CA SER A 88 -15.02 9.64 7.28
C SER A 88 -13.60 9.10 7.15
N SER A 89 -12.65 9.74 7.86
CA SER A 89 -11.26 9.26 7.95
C SER A 89 -11.23 7.83 8.50
N HIS A 90 -10.58 6.93 7.77
CA HIS A 90 -10.39 5.54 8.15
C HIS A 90 -9.10 4.99 7.52
N THR A 91 -8.75 3.76 7.89
CA THR A 91 -7.61 3.04 7.35
C THR A 91 -8.03 1.65 6.89
N THR A 92 -7.27 1.07 5.97
CA THR A 92 -7.24 -0.39 5.82
C THR A 92 -6.26 -0.98 6.82
N ARG A 93 -6.47 -2.25 7.20
CA ARG A 93 -5.57 -2.98 8.09
C ARG A 93 -4.19 -3.22 7.46
N ALA A 94 -3.21 -3.58 8.28
CA ALA A 94 -1.87 -3.97 7.82
C ALA A 94 -1.93 -5.00 6.67
N GLY A 95 -1.15 -4.75 5.62
CA GLY A 95 -1.07 -5.59 4.42
C GLY A 95 -2.31 -5.58 3.51
N ALA A 96 -3.40 -4.87 3.86
CA ALA A 96 -4.59 -4.76 3.04
C ALA A 96 -4.52 -3.50 2.16
N TRP A 97 -4.25 -3.71 0.89
CA TRP A 97 -4.30 -2.68 -0.14
C TRP A 97 -5.73 -2.54 -0.66
N ALA A 98 -6.07 -1.37 -1.17
CA ALA A 98 -7.30 -1.22 -1.92
C ALA A 98 -7.09 -0.36 -3.17
N ARG A 99 -7.97 -0.56 -4.15
CA ARG A 99 -8.08 0.30 -5.32
C ARG A 99 -9.50 0.86 -5.36
N ILE A 100 -9.61 2.17 -5.45
CA ILE A 100 -10.87 2.86 -5.70
C ILE A 100 -11.04 2.88 -7.21
N HIS A 101 -12.14 2.35 -7.72
CA HIS A 101 -12.48 2.35 -9.15
C HIS A 101 -13.63 3.30 -9.38
N VAL A 102 -13.36 4.49 -9.94
CA VAL A 102 -14.40 5.42 -10.37
C VAL A 102 -14.78 5.07 -11.80
N LEU A 103 -16.03 4.64 -11.98
CA LEU A 103 -16.59 4.27 -13.28
C LEU A 103 -17.08 5.52 -14.01
N GLU A 104 -17.81 6.39 -13.30
CA GLU A 104 -18.42 7.61 -13.84
C GLU A 104 -18.45 8.72 -12.78
N GLY A 105 -18.48 9.97 -13.24
CA GLY A 105 -18.52 11.15 -12.38
C GLY A 105 -17.19 11.44 -11.69
N THR A 106 -17.23 12.22 -10.60
CA THR A 106 -16.02 12.70 -9.92
C THR A 106 -16.04 12.34 -8.43
N LEU A 107 -14.93 11.77 -7.96
CA LEU A 107 -14.68 11.46 -6.56
C LEU A 107 -13.41 12.19 -6.09
N LEU A 108 -13.49 12.98 -5.02
CA LEU A 108 -12.30 13.46 -4.32
C LEU A 108 -11.82 12.39 -3.36
N TYR A 109 -10.57 11.97 -3.52
CA TYR A 109 -9.88 11.05 -2.62
C TYR A 109 -8.83 11.83 -1.82
N ARG A 110 -8.99 11.89 -0.49
CA ARG A 110 -8.05 12.56 0.41
C ARG A 110 -7.26 11.51 1.18
N VAL A 111 -5.95 11.57 1.03
CA VAL A 111 -4.97 10.90 1.87
C VAL A 111 -4.49 11.92 2.89
N GLU A 112 -4.58 11.56 4.16
CA GLU A 112 -4.15 12.42 5.26
C GLU A 112 -2.63 12.25 5.50
N PRO A 113 -2.00 13.05 6.38
CA PRO A 113 -0.62 12.84 6.77
C PRO A 113 -0.35 11.38 7.16
N PRO A 114 0.83 10.83 6.80
CA PRO A 114 2.05 11.55 6.41
C PRO A 114 2.18 11.88 4.91
N VAL A 115 1.30 11.40 4.03
CA VAL A 115 1.40 11.70 2.57
C VAL A 115 0.76 13.04 2.23
N ASP A 116 -0.33 13.38 2.91
CA ASP A 116 -1.12 14.60 2.73
C ASP A 116 -1.38 14.97 1.26
N ARG A 117 -2.17 14.14 0.58
CA ARG A 117 -2.47 14.27 -0.84
C ARG A 117 -3.97 14.31 -1.07
N CYS A 118 -4.43 15.26 -1.89
CA CYS A 118 -5.81 15.29 -2.36
C CYS A 118 -5.81 15.00 -3.87
N VAL A 119 -6.54 13.97 -4.28
CA VAL A 119 -6.61 13.52 -5.68
C VAL A 119 -8.05 13.62 -6.16
N ARG A 120 -8.26 14.29 -7.29
CA ARG A 120 -9.53 14.25 -8.01
C ARG A 120 -9.52 13.07 -8.98
N LEU A 121 -10.46 12.14 -8.83
CA LEU A 121 -10.64 10.98 -9.68
C LEU A 121 -11.85 11.23 -10.58
N ASP A 122 -11.61 11.58 -11.84
CA ASP A 122 -12.65 11.78 -12.86
C ASP A 122 -12.80 10.48 -13.67
N GLY A 123 -13.99 9.87 -13.62
CA GLY A 123 -14.24 8.56 -14.22
C GLY A 123 -14.07 8.54 -15.75
N PRO A 124 -13.49 7.46 -16.34
CA PRO A 124 -12.95 6.28 -15.66
C PRO A 124 -11.55 6.54 -15.06
N ALA A 125 -11.38 6.29 -13.75
CA ALA A 125 -10.11 6.49 -13.06
C ALA A 125 -9.95 5.55 -11.86
N THR A 126 -8.70 5.39 -11.40
CA THR A 126 -8.37 4.59 -10.21
C THR A 126 -7.54 5.35 -9.18
N GLY A 127 -7.84 5.14 -7.90
CA GLY A 127 -7.02 5.61 -6.77
C GLY A 127 -6.41 4.44 -6.00
N ILE A 128 -5.14 4.56 -5.59
CA ILE A 128 -4.45 3.56 -4.76
C ILE A 128 -4.66 3.92 -3.29
N VAL A 129 -5.08 2.93 -2.49
CA VAL A 129 -5.16 3.03 -1.03
C VAL A 129 -4.02 2.21 -0.42
N VAL A 130 -3.12 2.92 0.27
CA VAL A 130 -1.96 2.34 0.95
C VAL A 130 -2.39 1.81 2.34
N PRO A 131 -1.97 0.60 2.75
CA PRO A 131 -2.29 0.02 4.05
C PRO A 131 -2.00 0.97 5.22
N GLU A 132 -2.91 1.04 6.20
CA GLU A 132 -2.71 1.78 7.46
C GLU A 132 -2.52 3.30 7.31
N VAL A 133 -2.75 3.87 6.12
CA VAL A 133 -2.68 5.32 5.90
C VAL A 133 -4.09 5.91 5.99
N PRO A 134 -4.35 6.90 6.86
CA PRO A 134 -5.67 7.50 6.99
C PRO A 134 -6.11 8.19 5.71
N HIS A 135 -7.34 7.93 5.30
CA HIS A 135 -7.92 8.49 4.09
C HIS A 135 -9.44 8.50 4.14
N HIS A 136 -10.04 9.23 3.20
CA HIS A 136 -11.48 9.25 2.97
C HIS A 136 -11.81 9.72 1.55
N VAL A 137 -13.06 9.55 1.13
CA VAL A 137 -13.56 10.01 -0.18
C VAL A 137 -14.74 10.98 -0.04
N LYS A 138 -14.92 11.85 -1.02
CA LYS A 138 -16.06 12.76 -1.13
C LYS A 138 -16.57 12.80 -2.58
N PRO A 139 -17.82 12.37 -2.85
CA PRO A 139 -18.47 12.60 -4.14
C PRO A 139 -18.52 14.09 -4.49
N GLN A 140 -18.39 14.43 -5.78
CA GLN A 140 -18.56 15.81 -6.28
C GLN A 140 -19.78 15.88 -7.22
N GLY A 141 -20.95 15.49 -6.70
CA GLY A 141 -22.17 15.28 -7.48
C GLY A 141 -22.40 13.79 -7.80
N PRO A 142 -23.15 13.49 -8.88
CA PRO A 142 -23.35 12.11 -9.34
C PRO A 142 -22.01 11.43 -9.60
N VAL A 143 -21.86 10.21 -9.07
CA VAL A 143 -20.65 9.39 -9.18
C VAL A 143 -21.09 7.93 -9.21
N ARG A 144 -20.28 7.06 -9.80
CA ARG A 144 -20.43 5.61 -9.68
C ARG A 144 -19.05 5.00 -9.46
N PHE A 145 -18.85 4.30 -8.34
CA PHE A 145 -17.54 3.74 -8.00
C PHE A 145 -17.65 2.51 -7.10
N PHE A 146 -16.60 1.71 -7.02
CA PHE A 146 -16.46 0.64 -6.03
C PHE A 146 -15.04 0.59 -5.49
N VAL A 147 -14.83 -0.19 -4.43
CA VAL A 147 -13.51 -0.44 -3.85
C VAL A 147 -13.19 -1.93 -3.95
N GLU A 148 -12.03 -2.23 -4.50
CA GLU A 148 -11.48 -3.59 -4.59
C GLU A 148 -10.30 -3.73 -3.64
N PHE A 149 -10.23 -4.86 -2.92
CA PHE A 149 -9.25 -5.10 -1.87
C PHE A 149 -8.28 -6.21 -2.27
N PHE A 150 -7.02 -5.97 -1.95
CA PHE A 150 -5.89 -6.81 -2.32
C PHE A 150 -5.00 -7.10 -1.11
N ARG A 151 -4.33 -8.23 -1.16
CA ARG A 151 -3.32 -8.64 -0.17
C ARG A 151 -2.10 -9.20 -0.88
N VAL A 152 -0.98 -9.17 -0.19
CA VAL A 152 0.23 -9.91 -0.61
C VAL A 152 -0.09 -11.40 -0.57
N GLU A 153 0.23 -12.13 -1.62
CA GLU A 153 0.25 -13.60 -1.58
C GLU A 153 1.25 -14.02 -0.51
N ARG A 154 0.80 -14.81 0.46
CA ARG A 154 1.68 -15.42 1.46
C ARG A 154 1.43 -16.92 1.35
N ASP A 155 2.50 -17.64 0.99
CA ASP A 155 2.53 -19.10 1.05
C ASP A 155 2.30 -19.62 2.47
#